data_AF-A0A7S2EIT1-F1
#
_entry.id   AF-A0A7S2EIT1-F1
#
_cell.length_a   1.000
_cell.length_b   1.000
_cell.length_c   1.000
_cell.angle_alpha   90.00
_cell.angle_beta   90.00
_cell.angle_gamma   90.00
#
_symmetry.space_group_name_H-M   'P 1'
#
loop_
_entity.id
_entity.type
_entity.pdbx_description
1 polymer ?
#
loop_
_entity_poly.entity_id
_entity_poly.type
_entity_poly.pdbx_seq_one_letter_code
_entity_poly.pdbx_strand_id
1 'polypeptide(L)'
;RREEEELQSTVIEEEEGKGGVPAPQSIERSVVEVVREDENENENDNDNDVPPAVWNVPAALPPMDVMMGSTRKHPSLPSSSPLVNFGPGPAALPPAVMKTIHRDLLDYNGTGLSVMAMSHRSPEFASIMNDAREVIRRVMEIPPNFKILFCHGGGHGQFSAVALNLCPSENDAADYVVTGTWSKRAAEEASKHCRVRKVVDTSGSGYDSLPDISTWDGPSQDAKYVYMCSNETVNGVEAFDLPDTGGVPLIVDMGSDIASKPINWSRVGA
;
A
#
# COMPACT_ATOMS: atom_id res chain seq x y z
N ARG A 1 35.55 34.62 -28.42
CA ARG A 1 34.68 35.62 -27.76
C ARG A 1 33.70 34.79 -26.94
N ARG A 2 33.96 34.52 -25.65
CA ARG A 2 33.64 35.36 -24.47
C ARG A 2 32.15 35.76 -24.51
N GLU A 3 31.32 35.39 -23.54
CA GLU A 3 31.51 35.58 -22.08
C GLU A 3 30.89 34.45 -21.22
N GLU A 4 31.61 34.14 -20.14
CA GLU A 4 31.09 33.65 -18.86
C GLU A 4 30.46 34.83 -18.10
N GLU A 5 29.42 34.59 -17.29
CA GLU A 5 29.23 35.36 -16.06
C GLU A 5 28.50 34.54 -14.98
N GLU A 6 29.19 34.47 -13.84
CA GLU A 6 28.83 33.97 -12.51
C GLU A 6 27.83 34.91 -11.80
N LEU A 7 27.49 34.54 -10.55
CA LEU A 7 26.87 35.32 -9.44
C LEU A 7 25.42 34.87 -9.14
N GLN A 8 24.98 34.68 -7.89
CA GLN A 8 25.59 34.85 -6.57
C GLN A 8 24.70 34.16 -5.53
N SER A 9 25.31 33.49 -4.55
CA SER A 9 24.67 33.05 -3.32
C SER A 9 24.51 34.25 -2.38
N THR A 10 23.29 34.57 -1.96
CA THR A 10 23.05 35.53 -0.88
C THR A 10 22.90 34.78 0.43
N VAL A 11 23.95 34.85 1.24
CA VAL A 11 23.93 34.56 2.68
C VAL A 11 23.29 35.75 3.38
N ILE A 12 22.29 35.50 4.22
CA ILE A 12 21.86 36.45 5.24
C ILE A 12 22.12 35.76 6.58
N GLU A 13 23.21 36.16 7.22
CA GLU A 13 23.45 35.99 8.65
C GLU A 13 22.82 37.18 9.38
N GLU A 14 22.01 36.90 10.41
CA GLU A 14 21.84 37.81 11.55
C GLU A 14 22.13 37.01 12.84
N GLU A 15 22.96 37.62 13.68
CA GLU A 15 23.58 37.06 14.88
C GLU A 15 22.65 36.87 16.09
N GLU A 16 22.95 35.76 16.77
CA GLU A 16 22.79 35.31 18.16
C GLU A 16 22.07 36.13 19.25
N GLY A 17 21.32 35.38 20.08
CA GLY A 17 21.09 35.74 21.47
C GLY A 17 20.24 34.77 22.30
N LYS A 18 20.92 33.85 23.02
CA LYS A 18 20.50 33.09 24.25
C LYS A 18 19.80 31.73 24.10
N GLY A 19 20.62 30.68 24.19
CA GLY A 19 20.59 29.73 25.31
C GLY A 19 19.44 28.72 25.39
N GLY A 20 19.65 27.54 24.79
CA GLY A 20 18.86 26.33 25.04
C GLY A 20 18.98 25.33 23.89
N VAL A 21 19.63 24.19 24.12
CA VAL A 21 19.82 23.12 23.12
C VAL A 21 18.46 22.57 22.67
N PRO A 22 18.10 22.54 21.36
CA PRO A 22 17.03 21.70 20.88
C PRO A 22 17.58 20.38 20.30
N ALA A 23 16.88 19.29 20.61
CA ALA A 23 17.12 17.95 20.10
C ALA A 23 17.03 17.88 18.56
N PRO A 24 17.74 16.95 17.89
CA PRO A 24 17.69 16.85 16.43
C PRO A 24 16.28 16.44 15.98
N GLN A 25 15.70 17.28 15.12
CA GLN A 25 14.41 17.06 14.49
C GLN A 25 14.46 15.82 13.59
N SER A 26 13.51 14.92 13.81
CA SER A 26 13.24 13.76 12.97
C SER A 26 12.85 14.18 11.56
N ILE A 27 13.54 13.67 10.56
CA ILE A 27 13.23 13.84 9.14
C ILE A 27 11.92 13.09 8.84
N GLU A 28 10.82 13.84 8.74
CA GLU A 28 9.56 13.35 8.17
C GLU A 28 9.74 13.20 6.65
N ARG A 29 9.67 11.97 6.13
CA ARG A 29 9.49 11.73 4.69
C ARG A 29 8.01 11.53 4.42
N SER A 30 7.35 12.61 4.08
CA SER A 30 6.05 12.64 3.41
C SER A 30 6.31 12.49 1.91
N VAL A 31 5.77 11.45 1.28
CA VAL A 31 5.77 11.37 -0.19
C VAL A 31 4.57 12.14 -0.69
N VAL A 32 4.87 13.30 -1.26
CA VAL A 32 3.95 14.11 -2.05
C VAL A 32 4.27 13.80 -3.50
N GLU A 33 3.31 13.25 -4.24
CA GLU A 33 3.40 13.26 -5.70
C GLU A 33 2.91 14.62 -6.17
N VAL A 34 3.86 15.51 -6.49
CA VAL A 34 3.61 16.79 -7.16
C VAL A 34 3.85 16.56 -8.65
N VAL A 35 2.79 16.56 -9.44
CA VAL A 35 2.90 16.70 -10.90
C VAL A 35 2.86 18.20 -11.21
N ARG A 36 3.84 18.66 -11.98
CA ARG A 36 3.94 20.03 -12.49
C ARG A 36 2.81 20.27 -13.49
N GLU A 37 1.94 21.24 -13.22
CA GLU A 37 1.20 21.93 -14.28
C GLU A 37 2.17 22.93 -14.90
N ASP A 38 2.63 22.66 -16.12
CA ASP A 38 3.30 23.67 -16.93
C ASP A 38 2.22 24.59 -17.50
N GLU A 39 1.96 25.71 -16.84
CA GLU A 39 1.35 26.88 -17.45
C GLU A 39 2.34 27.43 -18.47
N ASN A 40 2.10 27.13 -19.75
CA ASN A 40 2.64 27.91 -20.85
C ASN A 40 1.45 28.35 -21.72
N GLU A 41 0.84 29.46 -21.31
CA GLU A 41 0.03 30.29 -22.18
C GLU A 41 0.92 30.80 -23.31
N ASN A 42 0.82 30.16 -24.48
CA ASN A 42 1.12 30.79 -25.75
C ASN A 42 -0.12 30.64 -26.61
N GLU A 43 -0.96 31.67 -26.58
CA GLU A 43 -2.01 31.91 -27.57
C GLU A 43 -1.36 31.99 -28.96
N ASN A 44 -1.62 30.97 -29.77
CA ASN A 44 -1.60 31.07 -31.22
C ASN A 44 -2.79 30.27 -31.74
N ASP A 45 -3.94 30.92 -31.73
CA ASP A 45 -5.17 30.47 -32.38
C ASP A 45 -4.93 30.29 -33.88
N ASN A 46 -4.82 29.04 -34.32
CA ASN A 46 -5.13 28.61 -35.68
C ASN A 46 -5.30 27.09 -35.76
N ASP A 47 -6.32 26.56 -35.07
CA ASP A 47 -6.85 25.21 -35.31
C ASP A 47 -8.35 25.30 -35.57
N ASN A 48 -8.71 25.82 -36.75
CA ASN A 48 -10.08 25.87 -37.25
C ASN A 48 -10.43 24.62 -38.10
N ASP A 49 -9.95 23.42 -37.73
CA ASP A 49 -10.26 22.19 -38.49
C ASP A 49 -10.28 20.88 -37.66
N VAL A 50 -10.61 20.93 -36.36
CA VAL A 50 -10.93 19.72 -35.59
C VAL A 50 -12.41 19.74 -35.18
N PRO A 51 -13.28 18.89 -35.76
CA PRO A 51 -14.66 18.79 -35.30
C PRO A 51 -14.68 18.33 -33.83
N PRO A 52 -15.60 18.85 -32.99
CA PRO A 52 -15.66 18.45 -31.59
C PRO A 52 -15.80 16.93 -31.50
N ALA A 53 -15.01 16.30 -30.63
CA ALA A 53 -15.09 14.88 -30.37
C ALA A 53 -16.52 14.53 -29.92
N VAL A 54 -17.31 13.99 -30.85
CA VAL A 54 -18.64 13.47 -30.56
C VAL A 54 -18.41 12.17 -29.80
N TRP A 55 -18.53 12.25 -28.47
CA TRP A 55 -18.63 11.06 -27.62
C TRP A 55 -19.89 10.31 -28.04
N ASN A 56 -19.70 9.29 -28.87
CA ASN A 56 -20.77 8.45 -29.36
C ASN A 56 -21.20 7.52 -28.21
N VAL A 57 -21.99 8.05 -27.27
CA VAL A 57 -22.57 7.26 -26.19
C VAL A 57 -23.67 6.40 -26.83
N PRO A 58 -23.55 5.06 -26.79
CA PRO A 58 -24.60 4.20 -27.34
C PRO A 58 -25.94 4.53 -26.69
N ALA A 59 -27.01 4.62 -27.49
CA ALA A 59 -28.36 4.93 -27.00
C ALA A 59 -28.88 3.93 -25.96
N ALA A 60 -28.23 2.76 -25.83
CA ALA A 60 -28.43 1.82 -24.77
C ALA A 60 -27.10 1.17 -24.37
N LEU A 61 -26.82 1.14 -23.07
CA LEU A 61 -25.80 0.27 -22.52
C LEU A 61 -26.21 -1.19 -22.81
N PRO A 62 -25.28 -2.07 -23.22
CA PRO A 62 -25.58 -3.50 -23.33
C PRO A 62 -26.14 -4.04 -21.98
N PRO A 63 -26.96 -5.10 -22.02
CA PRO A 63 -27.46 -5.74 -20.80
C PRO A 63 -26.32 -6.05 -19.84
N MET A 64 -26.56 -5.88 -18.53
CA MET A 64 -25.55 -6.07 -17.48
C MET A 64 -24.84 -7.43 -17.58
N ASP A 65 -25.56 -8.46 -18.00
CA ASP A 65 -25.10 -9.83 -18.19
C ASP A 65 -24.00 -9.94 -19.27
N VAL A 66 -24.05 -9.05 -20.27
CA VAL A 66 -23.07 -8.94 -21.36
C VAL A 66 -21.87 -8.12 -20.89
N MET A 67 -22.08 -7.07 -20.09
CA MET A 67 -20.99 -6.26 -19.53
C MET A 67 -20.16 -7.01 -18.48
N MET A 68 -20.79 -7.85 -17.67
CA MET A 68 -20.15 -8.48 -16.51
C MET A 68 -19.34 -9.74 -16.84
N GLY A 69 -19.33 -10.20 -18.11
CA GLY A 69 -18.56 -11.35 -18.56
C GLY A 69 -19.04 -12.68 -17.94
N SER A 70 -19.61 -13.57 -18.76
CA SER A 70 -19.98 -14.96 -18.38
C SER A 70 -20.53 -15.12 -16.96
N THR A 71 -21.81 -14.83 -16.76
CA THR A 71 -22.54 -15.39 -15.62
C THR A 71 -22.74 -16.89 -15.89
N ARG A 72 -21.71 -17.72 -15.66
CA ARG A 72 -21.95 -19.14 -15.44
C ARG A 72 -23.00 -19.21 -14.34
N LYS A 73 -24.22 -19.65 -14.69
CA LYS A 73 -25.28 -19.84 -13.69
C LYS A 73 -24.67 -20.72 -12.61
N HIS A 74 -24.57 -20.19 -11.39
CA HIS A 74 -24.22 -21.01 -10.25
C HIS A 74 -25.18 -22.22 -10.27
N PRO A 75 -24.66 -23.46 -10.16
CA PRO A 75 -25.52 -24.63 -10.08
C PRO A 75 -26.57 -24.37 -8.99
N SER A 76 -27.83 -24.69 -9.26
CA SER A 76 -28.93 -24.49 -8.31
C SER A 76 -28.58 -25.21 -7.01
N LEU A 77 -28.29 -24.43 -5.97
CA LEU A 77 -27.80 -24.96 -4.70
C LEU A 77 -28.95 -25.66 -3.97
N PRO A 78 -28.72 -26.86 -3.41
CA PRO A 78 -29.73 -27.55 -2.61
C PRO A 78 -30.09 -26.72 -1.37
N SER A 79 -31.40 -26.67 -1.09
CA SER A 79 -32.03 -25.92 -0.01
C SER A 79 -31.69 -26.48 1.39
N SER A 80 -31.16 -25.60 2.25
CA SER A 80 -31.42 -25.45 3.71
C SER A 80 -30.20 -25.00 4.53
N SER A 81 -28.98 -25.11 3.99
CA SER A 81 -27.76 -24.70 4.70
C SER A 81 -27.22 -23.36 4.19
N PRO A 82 -26.72 -22.48 5.07
CA PRO A 82 -26.06 -21.25 4.65
C PRO A 82 -24.86 -21.58 3.77
N LEU A 83 -24.72 -20.85 2.65
CA LEU A 83 -23.57 -20.98 1.77
C LEU A 83 -22.31 -20.49 2.49
N VAL A 84 -21.26 -21.30 2.47
CA VAL A 84 -19.95 -20.92 3.01
C VAL A 84 -19.05 -20.52 1.85
N ASN A 85 -18.60 -19.26 1.86
CA ASN A 85 -17.66 -18.74 0.87
C ASN A 85 -16.22 -19.00 1.34
N PHE A 86 -15.53 -19.94 0.68
CA PHE A 86 -14.10 -20.23 0.88
C PHE A 86 -13.20 -19.49 -0.12
N GLY A 87 -13.69 -18.44 -0.78
CA GLY A 87 -12.91 -17.63 -1.70
C GLY A 87 -11.68 -17.00 -1.02
N PRO A 88 -10.48 -17.10 -1.61
CA PRO A 88 -9.24 -16.60 -1.00
C PRO A 88 -9.07 -15.07 -1.11
N GLY A 89 -9.98 -14.40 -1.82
CA GLY A 89 -9.92 -12.97 -2.10
C GLY A 89 -10.77 -12.62 -3.32
N PRO A 90 -11.81 -11.77 -3.20
CA PRO A 90 -12.35 -11.18 -1.97
C PRO A 90 -12.89 -12.24 -0.99
N ALA A 91 -12.61 -12.05 0.31
CA ALA A 91 -13.04 -12.96 1.38
C ALA A 91 -14.51 -12.72 1.79
N ALA A 92 -15.06 -13.63 2.60
CA ALA A 92 -16.40 -13.50 3.16
C ALA A 92 -16.49 -12.30 4.12
N LEU A 93 -17.49 -11.43 3.93
CA LEU A 93 -17.76 -10.31 4.83
C LEU A 93 -18.76 -10.72 5.94
N PRO A 94 -18.55 -10.36 7.22
CA PRO A 94 -19.48 -10.72 8.28
C PRO A 94 -20.89 -10.19 8.03
N PRO A 95 -21.97 -10.98 8.25
CA PRO A 95 -23.34 -10.55 8.01
C PRO A 95 -23.76 -9.28 8.76
N ALA A 96 -23.21 -9.04 9.96
CA ALA A 96 -23.46 -7.82 10.73
C ALA A 96 -22.94 -6.56 10.03
N VAL A 97 -21.79 -6.65 9.36
CA VAL A 97 -21.21 -5.55 8.58
C VAL A 97 -22.07 -5.28 7.34
N MET A 98 -22.45 -6.33 6.61
CA MET A 98 -23.34 -6.20 5.44
C MET A 98 -24.68 -5.54 5.79
N LYS A 99 -25.29 -5.91 6.92
CA LYS A 99 -26.54 -5.28 7.40
C LYS A 99 -26.35 -3.80 7.72
N THR A 100 -25.21 -3.43 8.29
CA THR A 100 -24.88 -2.03 8.60
C THR A 100 -24.69 -1.22 7.32
N ILE A 101 -23.90 -1.73 6.36
CA ILE A 101 -23.72 -1.10 5.05
C ILE A 101 -25.07 -0.92 4.36
N HIS A 102 -25.91 -1.96 4.33
CA HIS A 102 -27.23 -1.89 3.69
C HIS A 102 -28.13 -0.81 4.31
N ARG A 103 -28.15 -0.71 5.63
CA ARG A 103 -28.91 0.32 6.37
C ARG A 103 -28.43 1.73 6.03
N ASP A 104 -27.11 1.94 6.01
CA ASP A 104 -26.49 3.27 5.92
C ASP A 104 -26.20 3.70 4.46
N LEU A 105 -26.47 2.84 3.48
CA LEU A 105 -26.02 3.04 2.09
C LEU A 105 -26.53 4.33 1.47
N LEU A 106 -27.79 4.68 1.72
CA LEU A 106 -28.46 5.85 1.13
C LEU A 106 -28.45 7.08 2.05
N ASP A 107 -28.27 6.85 3.36
CA ASP A 107 -28.25 7.88 4.38
C ASP A 107 -27.31 7.45 5.49
N TYR A 108 -26.05 7.89 5.38
CA TYR A 108 -25.06 7.61 6.40
C TYR A 108 -25.35 8.47 7.62
N ASN A 109 -25.72 7.81 8.72
CA ASN A 109 -25.91 8.42 10.04
C ASN A 109 -26.84 9.66 10.06
N GLY A 110 -27.88 9.68 9.22
CA GLY A 110 -28.88 10.76 9.19
C GLY A 110 -28.39 12.05 8.52
N THR A 111 -27.29 12.00 7.76
CA THR A 111 -26.76 13.14 6.99
C THR A 111 -27.60 13.45 5.75
N GLY A 112 -28.47 12.53 5.33
CA GLY A 112 -29.17 12.57 4.05
C GLY A 112 -28.29 12.24 2.85
N LEU A 113 -27.03 11.83 3.08
CA LEU A 113 -26.07 11.51 2.03
C LEU A 113 -25.54 10.09 2.18
N SER A 114 -25.36 9.42 1.04
CA SER A 114 -24.53 8.21 0.98
C SER A 114 -23.07 8.55 1.26
N VAL A 115 -22.33 7.68 1.95
CA VAL A 115 -20.87 7.80 2.12
C VAL A 115 -20.15 7.94 0.77
N MET A 116 -20.69 7.34 -0.30
CA MET A 116 -20.14 7.42 -1.65
C MET A 116 -20.28 8.80 -2.30
N ALA A 117 -21.17 9.64 -1.76
CA ALA A 117 -21.41 11.01 -2.23
C ALA A 117 -20.83 12.07 -1.27
N MET A 118 -20.18 11.67 -0.18
CA MET A 118 -19.54 12.59 0.76
C MET A 118 -18.22 13.10 0.21
N SER A 119 -17.92 14.38 0.45
CA SER A 119 -16.59 14.91 0.19
C SER A 119 -15.59 14.29 1.16
N HIS A 120 -14.44 13.83 0.67
CA HIS A 120 -13.35 13.34 1.52
C HIS A 120 -12.77 14.39 2.49
N ARG A 121 -13.10 15.67 2.27
CA ARG A 121 -12.72 16.79 3.15
C ARG A 121 -13.81 17.18 4.14
N SER A 122 -14.99 16.55 4.08
CA SER A 122 -16.08 16.89 5.00
C SER A 122 -15.76 16.40 6.42
N PRO A 123 -16.26 17.07 7.47
CA PRO A 123 -16.10 16.62 8.84
C PRO A 123 -16.62 15.19 9.07
N GLU A 124 -17.71 14.81 8.39
CA GLU A 124 -18.31 13.49 8.47
C GLU A 124 -17.36 12.41 7.93
N PHE A 125 -16.76 12.62 6.75
CA PHE A 125 -15.78 11.69 6.20
C PHE A 125 -14.49 11.66 7.01
N ALA A 126 -14.04 12.81 7.51
CA ALA A 126 -12.89 12.87 8.41
C ALA A 126 -13.12 12.03 9.68
N SER A 127 -14.34 12.07 10.25
CA SER A 127 -14.72 11.23 11.38
C SER A 127 -14.64 9.74 11.04
N ILE A 128 -15.19 9.30 9.91
CA ILE A 128 -15.10 7.90 9.43
C ILE A 128 -13.64 7.44 9.39
N MET A 129 -12.76 8.26 8.82
CA MET A 129 -11.35 7.94 8.67
C MET A 129 -10.60 7.92 10.01
N ASN A 130 -10.95 8.79 10.95
CA ASN A 130 -10.36 8.80 12.29
C ASN A 130 -10.80 7.57 13.10
N ASP A 131 -12.10 7.27 13.09
CA ASP A 131 -12.65 6.08 13.75
C ASP A 131 -12.00 4.80 13.22
N ALA A 132 -11.82 4.69 11.89
CA ALA A 132 -11.13 3.57 11.27
C ALA A 132 -9.68 3.44 11.77
N ARG A 133 -8.92 4.55 11.85
CA ARG A 133 -7.54 4.53 12.38
C ARG A 133 -7.50 4.12 13.86
N GLU A 134 -8.42 4.61 14.67
CA GLU A 134 -8.50 4.26 16.09
C GLU A 134 -8.85 2.79 16.30
N VAL A 135 -9.80 2.26 15.52
CA VAL A 135 -10.17 0.84 15.54
C VAL A 135 -8.99 -0.02 15.12
N ILE A 136 -8.33 0.29 13.99
CA ILE A 136 -7.15 -0.45 13.51
C ILE A 136 -6.05 -0.42 14.56
N ARG A 137 -5.73 0.76 15.10
CA ARG A 137 -4.71 0.93 16.14
C ARG A 137 -5.01 0.09 17.38
N ARG A 138 -6.26 0.08 17.83
CA ARG A 138 -6.70 -0.67 19.01
C ARG A 138 -6.69 -2.18 18.76
N VAL A 139 -7.27 -2.64 17.66
CA VAL A 139 -7.40 -4.09 17.34
C VAL A 139 -6.04 -4.72 17.09
N MET A 140 -5.13 -4.01 16.43
CA MET A 140 -3.81 -4.51 16.10
C MET A 140 -2.73 -4.08 17.12
N GLU A 141 -3.11 -3.37 18.18
CA GLU A 141 -2.19 -2.89 19.23
C GLU A 141 -1.00 -2.07 18.67
N ILE A 142 -1.27 -1.25 17.65
CA ILE A 142 -0.22 -0.52 16.91
C ILE A 142 0.40 0.58 17.82
N PRO A 143 1.73 0.58 18.03
CA PRO A 143 2.40 1.60 18.83
C PRO A 143 2.27 3.03 18.26
N PRO A 144 2.36 4.07 19.09
CA PRO A 144 2.13 5.46 18.67
C PRO A 144 3.17 6.00 17.68
N ASN A 145 4.36 5.39 17.61
CA ASN A 145 5.41 5.75 16.64
C ASN A 145 5.14 5.23 15.21
N PHE A 146 4.07 4.45 14.99
CA PHE A 146 3.65 4.02 13.65
C PHE A 146 2.51 4.88 13.10
N LYS A 147 2.55 5.16 11.80
CA LYS A 147 1.46 5.83 11.07
C LYS A 147 0.61 4.81 10.30
N ILE A 148 -0.68 5.09 10.18
CA ILE A 148 -1.65 4.27 9.42
C ILE A 148 -2.00 5.04 8.15
N LEU A 149 -1.69 4.44 7.00
CA LEU A 149 -1.96 4.99 5.67
C LEU A 149 -3.03 4.15 4.98
N PHE A 150 -3.94 4.81 4.26
CA PHE A 150 -4.91 4.16 3.38
C PHE A 150 -4.51 4.49 1.94
N CYS A 151 -4.01 3.49 1.22
CA CYS A 151 -3.45 3.67 -0.11
C CYS A 151 -4.25 2.89 -1.16
N HIS A 152 -4.35 3.44 -2.36
CA HIS A 152 -4.84 2.71 -3.53
C HIS A 152 -3.72 1.83 -4.12
N GLY A 153 -4.04 1.02 -5.15
CA GLY A 153 -3.09 0.14 -5.83
C GLY A 153 -2.97 -1.28 -5.26
N GLY A 154 -3.59 -1.54 -4.10
CA GLY A 154 -3.59 -2.87 -3.47
C GLY A 154 -2.20 -3.34 -3.05
N GLY A 155 -2.08 -4.62 -2.65
CA GLY A 155 -0.80 -5.21 -2.23
C GLY A 155 0.28 -5.15 -3.31
N HIS A 156 -0.10 -5.42 -4.57
CA HIS A 156 0.82 -5.32 -5.71
C HIS A 156 1.41 -3.93 -5.90
N GLY A 157 0.61 -2.87 -5.75
CA GLY A 157 1.13 -1.50 -5.83
C GLY A 157 2.17 -1.21 -4.75
N GLN A 158 2.07 -1.86 -3.58
CA GLN A 158 3.04 -1.69 -2.50
C GLN A 158 4.36 -2.42 -2.74
N PHE A 159 4.41 -3.44 -3.61
CA PHE A 159 5.66 -4.12 -3.94
C PHE A 159 6.70 -3.15 -4.54
N SER A 160 6.28 -2.28 -5.47
CA SER A 160 7.15 -1.24 -6.02
C SER A 160 7.32 -0.08 -5.04
N ALA A 161 6.24 0.33 -4.36
CA ALA A 161 6.26 1.52 -3.49
C ALA A 161 7.28 1.39 -2.35
N VAL A 162 7.38 0.22 -1.72
CA VAL A 162 8.37 -0.03 -0.66
C VAL A 162 9.79 0.19 -1.18
N ALA A 163 10.14 -0.43 -2.31
CA ALA A 163 11.47 -0.29 -2.90
C ALA A 163 11.78 1.16 -3.29
N LEU A 164 10.87 1.84 -3.98
CA LEU A 164 11.06 3.24 -4.41
C LEU A 164 11.26 4.22 -3.25
N ASN A 165 10.71 3.93 -2.08
CA ASN A 165 10.82 4.80 -0.90
C ASN A 165 12.04 4.51 -0.03
N LEU A 166 12.40 3.24 0.11
CA LEU A 166 13.46 2.80 1.02
C LEU A 166 14.82 2.61 0.32
N CYS A 167 14.81 2.40 -0.99
CA CYS A 167 15.99 2.30 -1.85
C CYS A 167 15.99 3.47 -2.86
N PRO A 168 16.43 4.68 -2.48
CA PRO A 168 16.50 5.83 -3.38
C PRO A 168 17.49 5.65 -4.55
N SER A 169 18.39 4.65 -4.48
CA SER A 169 19.33 4.32 -5.56
C SER A 169 19.21 2.86 -5.98
N GLU A 170 19.38 2.58 -7.27
CA GLU A 170 19.49 1.20 -7.79
C GLU A 170 20.65 0.40 -7.18
N ASN A 171 21.66 1.09 -6.62
CA ASN A 171 22.78 0.46 -5.93
C ASN A 171 22.46 0.03 -4.49
N ASP A 172 21.38 0.55 -3.91
CA ASP A 172 20.92 0.13 -2.59
C ASP A 172 20.52 -1.36 -2.61
N ALA A 173 20.67 -2.04 -1.48
CA ALA A 173 20.31 -3.44 -1.35
C ALA A 173 19.05 -3.62 -0.50
N ALA A 174 18.26 -4.63 -0.83
CA ALA A 174 17.14 -5.09 -0.02
C ALA A 174 17.14 -6.61 0.06
N ASP A 175 16.86 -7.12 1.25
CA ASP A 175 16.81 -8.55 1.51
C ASP A 175 15.38 -9.06 1.48
N TYR A 176 15.19 -10.23 0.90
CA TYR A 176 13.88 -10.86 0.72
C TYR A 176 13.88 -12.29 1.26
N VAL A 177 12.84 -12.61 2.03
CA VAL A 177 12.48 -13.95 2.45
C VAL A 177 11.46 -14.49 1.44
N VAL A 178 11.94 -15.28 0.47
CA VAL A 178 11.13 -15.79 -0.63
C VAL A 178 10.65 -17.20 -0.30
N THR A 179 9.40 -17.28 0.14
CA THR A 179 8.77 -18.50 0.65
C THR A 179 7.52 -18.91 -0.12
N GLY A 180 7.14 -18.15 -1.14
CA GLY A 180 5.97 -18.44 -1.96
C GLY A 180 5.75 -17.46 -3.10
N THR A 181 4.51 -17.44 -3.60
CA THR A 181 4.13 -16.67 -4.78
C THR A 181 4.20 -15.16 -4.57
N TRP A 182 3.83 -14.65 -3.40
CA TRP A 182 3.74 -13.20 -3.14
C TRP A 182 5.10 -12.60 -2.84
N SER A 183 5.88 -13.22 -1.95
CA SER A 183 7.26 -12.83 -1.68
C SER A 183 8.14 -12.86 -2.93
N LYS A 184 7.96 -13.88 -3.80
CA LYS A 184 8.63 -13.93 -5.10
C LYS A 184 8.27 -12.72 -5.97
N ARG A 185 6.98 -12.39 -6.10
CA ARG A 185 6.52 -11.24 -6.90
C ARG A 185 7.04 -9.92 -6.34
N ALA A 186 7.05 -9.77 -5.03
CA ALA A 186 7.62 -8.59 -4.38
C ALA A 186 9.12 -8.43 -4.67
N ALA A 187 9.88 -9.53 -4.60
CA ALA A 187 11.31 -9.55 -4.94
C ALA A 187 11.55 -9.23 -6.43
N GLU A 188 10.76 -9.79 -7.34
CA GLU A 188 10.82 -9.50 -8.78
C GLU A 188 10.52 -8.02 -9.06
N GLU A 189 9.53 -7.45 -8.38
CA GLU A 189 9.17 -6.04 -8.55
C GLU A 189 10.28 -5.10 -8.04
N ALA A 190 10.80 -5.35 -6.84
CA ALA A 190 11.86 -4.55 -6.25
C ALA A 190 13.19 -4.64 -7.01
N SER A 191 13.45 -5.75 -7.71
CA SER A 191 14.66 -5.91 -8.52
C SER A 191 14.77 -4.92 -9.69
N LYS A 192 13.67 -4.25 -10.05
CA LYS A 192 13.65 -3.16 -11.03
C LYS A 192 14.19 -1.83 -10.48
N HIS A 193 14.34 -1.72 -9.16
CA HIS A 193 14.62 -0.46 -8.46
C HIS A 193 15.81 -0.54 -7.50
N CYS A 194 16.26 -1.74 -7.12
CA CYS A 194 17.38 -1.95 -6.19
C CYS A 194 18.00 -3.35 -6.34
N ARG A 195 19.15 -3.58 -5.70
CA ARG A 195 19.79 -4.91 -5.62
C ARG A 195 19.04 -5.80 -4.64
N VAL A 196 18.28 -6.75 -5.16
CA VAL A 196 17.57 -7.74 -4.34
C VAL A 196 18.48 -8.92 -4.01
N ARG A 197 18.59 -9.25 -2.73
CA ARG A 197 19.17 -10.51 -2.25
C ARG A 197 18.09 -11.35 -1.60
N LYS A 198 18.07 -12.64 -1.92
CA LYS A 198 17.15 -13.58 -1.28
C LYS A 198 17.88 -14.29 -0.16
N VAL A 199 17.65 -13.86 1.08
CA VAL A 199 18.28 -14.46 2.28
C VAL A 199 17.64 -15.80 2.64
N VAL A 200 16.41 -16.02 2.17
CA VAL A 200 15.74 -17.32 2.16
C VAL A 200 15.09 -17.46 0.78
N ASP A 201 15.25 -18.62 0.14
CA ASP A 201 14.58 -18.95 -1.12
C ASP A 201 14.17 -20.43 -1.12
N THR A 202 12.88 -20.71 -0.94
CA THR A 202 12.33 -22.09 -0.95
C THR A 202 11.78 -22.50 -2.31
N SER A 203 12.10 -21.75 -3.39
CA SER A 203 11.68 -22.11 -4.74
C SER A 203 12.19 -23.48 -5.20
N GLY A 204 13.33 -23.93 -4.67
CA GLY A 204 13.91 -25.25 -4.95
C GLY A 204 13.07 -26.42 -4.42
N SER A 205 12.27 -26.22 -3.36
CA SER A 205 11.35 -27.23 -2.82
C SER A 205 9.90 -27.06 -3.32
N GLY A 206 9.64 -26.04 -4.14
CA GLY A 206 8.28 -25.72 -4.60
C GLY A 206 7.44 -24.95 -3.57
N TYR A 207 8.09 -24.28 -2.61
CA TYR A 207 7.43 -23.47 -1.57
C TYR A 207 6.52 -24.30 -0.63
N ASP A 208 7.00 -25.47 -0.22
CA ASP A 208 6.27 -26.42 0.61
C ASP A 208 6.50 -26.25 2.13
N SER A 209 7.43 -25.37 2.51
CA SER A 209 7.87 -25.20 3.89
C SER A 209 8.48 -23.81 4.12
N LEU A 210 8.47 -23.40 5.40
CA LEU A 210 9.24 -22.27 5.92
C LEU A 210 10.38 -22.84 6.77
N PRO A 211 11.66 -22.60 6.42
CA PRO A 211 12.78 -22.95 7.28
C PRO A 211 12.66 -22.23 8.64
N ASP A 212 13.12 -22.90 9.70
CA ASP A 212 13.16 -22.30 11.03
C ASP A 212 13.89 -20.95 10.99
N ILE A 213 13.27 -19.91 11.54
CA ILE A 213 13.77 -18.54 11.50
C ILE A 213 15.19 -18.44 12.09
N SER A 214 15.52 -19.29 13.06
CA SER A 214 16.86 -19.33 13.68
C SER A 214 17.96 -19.83 12.74
N THR A 215 17.62 -20.45 11.60
CA THR A 215 18.59 -20.96 10.63
C THR A 215 18.86 -20.00 9.48
N TRP A 216 18.27 -18.82 9.48
CA TRP A 216 18.45 -17.85 8.40
C TRP A 216 19.82 -17.18 8.53
N ASP A 217 20.48 -16.88 7.41
CA ASP A 217 21.82 -16.26 7.38
C ASP A 217 21.86 -14.82 7.96
N GLY A 218 20.71 -14.31 8.41
CA GLY A 218 20.52 -12.94 8.87
C GLY A 218 20.53 -11.93 7.71
N PRO A 219 20.17 -10.67 7.98
CA PRO A 219 20.21 -9.65 6.96
C PRO A 219 21.65 -9.20 6.64
N SER A 220 21.82 -8.78 5.40
CA SER A 220 23.01 -8.14 4.87
C SER A 220 23.28 -6.83 5.59
N GLN A 221 24.55 -6.54 5.86
CA GLN A 221 24.95 -5.29 6.51
C GLN A 221 24.59 -4.04 5.70
N ASP A 222 24.47 -4.15 4.37
CA ASP A 222 24.11 -3.07 3.45
C ASP A 222 22.61 -3.03 3.10
N ALA A 223 21.80 -3.93 3.65
CA ALA A 223 20.36 -3.96 3.37
C ALA A 223 19.65 -2.73 3.96
N LYS A 224 18.84 -2.06 3.13
CA LYS A 224 17.95 -0.97 3.55
C LYS A 224 16.72 -1.47 4.28
N TYR A 225 16.29 -2.68 3.96
CA TYR A 225 15.20 -3.38 4.64
C TYR A 225 15.27 -4.88 4.35
N VAL A 226 14.57 -5.64 5.20
CA VAL A 226 14.19 -7.03 4.96
C VAL A 226 12.71 -7.07 4.63
N TYR A 227 12.32 -7.82 3.62
CA TYR A 227 10.94 -8.06 3.25
C TYR A 227 10.56 -9.52 3.48
N MET A 228 9.40 -9.74 4.08
CA MET A 228 8.79 -11.07 4.20
C MET A 228 7.28 -11.00 3.93
N CYS A 229 6.73 -12.08 3.38
CA CYS A 229 5.28 -12.32 3.39
C CYS A 229 4.96 -13.25 4.57
N SER A 230 4.13 -12.82 5.51
CA SER A 230 3.81 -13.62 6.70
C SER A 230 2.90 -14.80 6.38
N ASN A 231 2.05 -14.71 5.36
CA ASN A 231 1.20 -15.80 4.91
C ASN A 231 1.08 -15.85 3.38
N GLU A 232 1.63 -16.91 2.80
CA GLU A 232 1.64 -17.18 1.36
C GLU A 232 0.36 -17.91 0.93
N THR A 233 -0.70 -17.16 0.58
CA THR A 233 -2.03 -17.77 0.32
C THR A 233 -2.08 -18.82 -0.76
N VAL A 234 -1.24 -18.70 -1.80
CA VAL A 234 -1.20 -19.65 -2.91
C VAL A 234 -0.56 -20.97 -2.48
N ASN A 235 0.41 -20.90 -1.57
CA ASN A 235 1.27 -22.02 -1.19
C ASN A 235 0.86 -22.64 0.16
N GLY A 236 0.10 -21.92 0.98
CA GLY A 236 -0.31 -22.39 2.31
C GLY A 236 0.83 -22.41 3.33
N VAL A 237 1.76 -21.46 3.23
CA VAL A 237 2.92 -21.33 4.12
C VAL A 237 2.76 -20.08 4.97
N GLU A 238 2.80 -20.22 6.29
CA GLU A 238 2.63 -19.13 7.25
C GLU A 238 3.83 -19.06 8.22
N ALA A 239 4.32 -17.84 8.46
CA ALA A 239 5.24 -17.53 9.54
C ALA A 239 4.44 -17.18 10.81
N PHE A 240 4.68 -17.92 11.89
CA PHE A 240 4.06 -17.65 13.19
C PHE A 240 4.83 -16.60 14.01
N ASP A 241 6.13 -16.48 13.75
CA ASP A 241 7.03 -15.53 14.39
C ASP A 241 7.67 -14.61 13.35
N LEU A 242 8.13 -13.44 13.81
CA LEU A 242 8.87 -12.48 12.99
C LEU A 242 10.38 -12.59 13.30
N PRO A 243 11.26 -12.54 12.28
CA PRO A 243 12.70 -12.61 12.47
C PRO A 243 13.24 -11.43 13.26
N ASP A 244 14.35 -11.66 13.97
CA ASP A 244 15.22 -10.59 14.42
C ASP A 244 16.15 -10.17 13.28
N THR A 245 16.00 -8.93 12.82
CA THR A 245 16.78 -8.38 11.72
C THR A 245 17.99 -7.57 12.20
N GLY A 246 18.31 -7.61 13.50
CA GLY A 246 19.53 -6.97 14.02
C GLY A 246 19.61 -5.46 13.78
N GLY A 247 18.46 -4.79 13.65
CA GLY A 247 18.36 -3.34 13.41
C GLY A 247 18.10 -2.94 11.95
N VAL A 248 18.08 -3.88 11.00
CA VAL A 248 17.62 -3.60 9.63
C VAL A 248 16.09 -3.55 9.61
N PRO A 249 15.44 -2.52 9.02
CA PRO A 249 13.99 -2.41 9.04
C PRO A 249 13.29 -3.63 8.44
N LEU A 250 12.32 -4.22 9.15
CA LEU A 250 11.52 -5.34 8.64
C LEU A 250 10.20 -4.83 8.05
N ILE A 251 9.94 -5.20 6.80
CA ILE A 251 8.70 -4.99 6.08
C ILE A 251 7.96 -6.33 5.98
N VAL A 252 6.71 -6.36 6.41
CA VAL A 252 5.90 -7.58 6.45
C VAL A 252 4.64 -7.38 5.61
N ASP A 253 4.48 -8.19 4.57
CA ASP A 253 3.22 -8.33 3.84
C ASP A 253 2.30 -9.29 4.58
N MET A 254 1.27 -8.71 5.19
CA MET A 254 0.22 -9.40 5.96
C MET A 254 -1.11 -9.45 5.20
N GLY A 255 -1.10 -9.38 3.86
CA GLY A 255 -2.30 -9.20 3.06
C GLY A 255 -3.42 -10.24 3.26
N SER A 256 -3.11 -11.37 3.88
CA SER A 256 -4.05 -12.47 4.11
C SER A 256 -4.15 -12.98 5.55
N ASP A 257 -3.33 -12.48 6.47
CA ASP A 257 -3.35 -12.82 7.89
C ASP A 257 -3.38 -11.60 8.82
N ILE A 258 -3.51 -10.38 8.26
CA ILE A 258 -3.64 -9.16 9.07
C ILE A 258 -4.80 -9.28 10.08
N ALA A 259 -4.50 -8.97 11.34
CA ALA A 259 -5.42 -9.09 12.48
C ALA A 259 -5.96 -10.52 12.77
N SER A 260 -5.37 -11.57 12.20
CA SER A 260 -5.68 -12.97 12.59
C SER A 260 -5.00 -13.38 13.90
N LYS A 261 -3.85 -12.74 14.20
CA LYS A 261 -2.98 -13.00 15.36
C LYS A 261 -2.32 -11.70 15.86
N PRO A 262 -1.86 -11.63 17.12
CA PRO A 262 -1.08 -10.49 17.61
C PRO A 262 0.21 -10.30 16.81
N ILE A 263 0.62 -9.04 16.64
CA ILE A 263 1.86 -8.67 15.92
C ILE A 263 2.90 -8.24 16.94
N ASN A 264 4.10 -8.82 16.86
CA ASN A 264 5.23 -8.31 17.63
C ASN A 264 5.81 -7.05 16.97
N TRP A 265 5.25 -5.89 17.30
CA TRP A 265 5.65 -4.60 16.73
C TRP A 265 7.10 -4.20 17.03
N SER A 266 7.78 -4.83 18.01
CA SER A 266 9.21 -4.57 18.25
C SER A 266 10.12 -5.17 17.17
N ARG A 267 9.56 -6.00 16.28
CA ARG A 267 10.27 -6.61 15.15
C ARG A 267 10.02 -5.90 13.83
N VAL A 268 9.02 -5.03 13.73
CA VAL A 268 8.54 -4.43 12.47
C VAL A 268 9.05 -3.00 12.35
N GLY A 269 9.45 -2.60 11.15
CA GLY A 269 9.94 -1.25 10.88
C GLY A 269 11.35 -1.00 11.43
N ALA A 270 11.70 0.29 11.52
CA ALA A 270 12.99 0.81 11.98
C ALA A 270 12.92 1.27 13.43
#